data_AF-A0A836XCG2-F1
#
_entry.id   AF-A0A836XCG2-F1
#
_cell.length_a   1.000
_cell.length_b   1.000
_cell.length_c   1.000
_cell.angle_alpha   90.00
_cell.angle_beta   90.00
_cell.angle_gamma   90.00
#
_symmetry.space_group_name_H-M   'P 1'
#
loop_
_entity.id
_entity.type
_entity.pdbx_description
1 polymer ?
#
loop_
_entity_poly.entity_id
_entity_poly.type
_entity_poly.pdbx_seq_one_letter_code
_entity_poly.pdbx_strand_id
1 'polypeptide(L)'
;MAADIWESPLTLNLAARLVQERGAAAPALALWQRSLSLADTQVDAHMAAGRAAGDLGDREQALHHLQRAVVLTLAGSPAGPLDAVTRTARRLHELGATERVTEYLHALATRHSEWSVGLRALAETLGSAARRP
;
A
#
# COMPACT_ATOMS: atom_id res chain seq x y z
N MET A 1 -9.70 -1.55 -34.08
CA MET A 1 -9.83 -2.08 -32.70
C MET A 1 -8.52 -1.79 -31.96
N ALA A 2 -8.28 -0.52 -31.59
CA ALA A 2 -7.03 -0.05 -30.98
C ALA A 2 -7.26 0.78 -29.70
N ALA A 3 -8.52 0.92 -29.27
CA ALA A 3 -8.88 1.70 -28.09
C ALA A 3 -8.54 0.98 -26.77
N ASP A 4 -8.54 -0.35 -26.73
CA ASP A 4 -8.39 -1.11 -25.48
C ASP A 4 -6.95 -1.22 -24.96
N ILE A 5 -5.94 -0.97 -25.81
CA ILE A 5 -4.53 -1.11 -25.38
C ILE A 5 -4.13 0.05 -24.44
N TRP A 6 -4.74 1.22 -24.64
CA TRP A 6 -4.46 2.45 -23.88
C TRP A 6 -5.16 2.47 -22.52
N GLU A 7 -6.26 1.73 -22.36
CA GLU A 7 -6.95 1.55 -21.08
C GLU A 7 -6.60 0.22 -20.40
N SER A 8 -5.49 -0.43 -20.75
CA SER A 8 -5.07 -1.62 -19.99
C SER A 8 -4.48 -1.24 -18.61
N PRO A 9 -4.63 -2.08 -17.58
CA PRO A 9 -4.00 -1.86 -16.29
C PRO A 9 -2.48 -1.62 -16.39
N LEU A 10 -1.81 -2.32 -17.30
CA LEU A 10 -0.38 -2.16 -17.55
C LEU A 10 -0.06 -0.75 -18.05
N THR A 11 -0.76 -0.27 -19.08
CA THR A 11 -0.54 1.05 -19.67
C THR A 11 -0.84 2.16 -18.66
N LEU A 12 -1.95 2.03 -17.93
CA LEU A 12 -2.35 2.98 -16.90
C LEU A 12 -1.33 3.05 -15.75
N ASN A 13 -0.80 1.91 -15.31
CA ASN A 13 0.22 1.89 -14.25
C ASN A 13 1.53 2.55 -14.68
N LEU A 14 1.96 2.31 -15.93
CA LEU A 14 3.16 2.95 -16.48
C LEU A 14 2.96 4.46 -16.62
N ALA A 15 1.82 4.90 -17.14
CA ALA A 15 1.47 6.32 -17.24
C ALA A 15 1.43 6.98 -15.85
N ALA A 16 0.76 6.35 -14.88
CA ALA A 16 0.68 6.84 -13.51
C ALA A 16 2.07 7.03 -12.90
N ARG A 17 2.97 6.04 -13.08
CA ARG A 17 4.34 6.12 -12.59
C ARG A 17 5.10 7.29 -13.21
N LEU A 18 5.03 7.47 -14.52
CA LEU A 18 5.70 8.59 -15.22
C LEU A 18 5.18 9.94 -14.74
N VAL A 19 3.87 10.04 -14.49
CA VAL A 19 3.23 11.26 -13.97
C VAL A 19 3.67 11.53 -12.53
N GLN A 20 3.74 10.50 -11.68
CA GLN A 20 4.24 10.61 -10.31
C GLN A 20 5.71 11.03 -10.26
N GLU A 21 6.56 10.49 -11.14
CA GLU A 21 7.99 10.84 -11.22
C GLU A 21 8.20 12.33 -11.57
N ARG A 22 7.19 12.97 -12.18
CA ARG A 22 7.17 14.43 -12.41
C ARG A 22 6.56 15.24 -11.27
N GLY A 23 6.29 14.61 -10.12
CA GLY A 23 5.73 15.26 -8.93
C GLY A 23 4.22 15.48 -8.98
N ALA A 24 3.52 14.96 -9.99
CA ALA A 24 2.08 15.17 -10.15
C ALA A 24 1.28 14.03 -9.49
N ALA A 25 1.25 14.03 -8.15
CA ALA A 25 0.66 12.94 -7.36
C ALA A 25 -0.86 12.76 -7.58
N ALA A 26 -1.62 13.85 -7.74
CA ALA A 26 -3.07 13.80 -7.97
C ALA A 26 -3.45 13.07 -9.28
N PRO A 27 -2.90 13.46 -10.45
CA PRO A 27 -3.20 12.75 -11.69
C PRO A 27 -2.60 11.32 -11.70
N ALA A 28 -1.48 11.07 -11.03
CA ALA A 28 -0.95 9.72 -10.88
C ALA A 28 -1.91 8.81 -10.09
N LEU A 29 -2.45 9.32 -8.98
CA LEU A 29 -3.45 8.62 -8.17
C LEU A 29 -4.70 8.28 -8.99
N ALA A 30 -5.22 9.22 -9.77
CA ALA A 30 -6.38 8.97 -10.63
C ALA A 30 -6.13 7.85 -11.66
N LEU A 31 -4.93 7.82 -12.25
CA LEU A 31 -4.53 6.77 -13.20
C LEU A 31 -4.40 5.39 -12.52
N TRP A 32 -3.81 5.32 -11.33
CA TRP A 32 -3.78 4.07 -10.56
C TRP A 32 -5.17 3.63 -10.12
N GLN A 33 -6.05 4.54 -9.72
CA GLN A 33 -7.44 4.20 -9.39
C GLN A 33 -8.19 3.66 -10.61
N ARG A 34 -7.97 4.24 -11.78
CA ARG A 34 -8.52 3.71 -13.04
C ARG A 34 -7.99 2.31 -13.32
N SER A 35 -6.67 2.09 -13.18
CA SER A 35 -6.07 0.75 -13.32
C SER A 35 -6.67 -0.27 -12.34
N LEU A 36 -6.82 0.12 -11.07
CA LEU A 36 -7.40 -0.71 -10.03
C LEU A 36 -8.89 -1.00 -10.25
N SER A 37 -9.62 -0.09 -10.88
CA SER A 37 -11.02 -0.33 -11.29
C SER A 37 -11.17 -1.42 -12.36
N LEU A 38 -10.10 -1.68 -13.11
CA LEU A 38 -10.04 -2.72 -14.14
C LEU A 38 -9.45 -4.02 -13.59
N ALA A 39 -8.50 -3.94 -12.67
CA ALA A 39 -7.93 -5.09 -11.97
C ALA A 39 -7.51 -4.71 -10.54
N ASP A 40 -8.30 -5.13 -9.54
CA ASP A 40 -8.14 -4.76 -8.14
C ASP A 40 -7.14 -5.64 -7.37
N THR A 41 -6.58 -6.67 -8.01
CA THR A 41 -5.64 -7.62 -7.41
C THR A 41 -4.18 -7.20 -7.53
N GLN A 42 -3.92 -6.02 -8.10
CA GLN A 42 -2.58 -5.50 -8.36
C GLN A 42 -1.97 -4.90 -7.08
N VAL A 43 -1.12 -5.68 -6.39
CA VAL A 43 -0.41 -5.25 -5.17
C VAL A 43 0.38 -3.96 -5.40
N ASP A 44 1.17 -3.88 -6.47
CA ASP A 44 2.02 -2.72 -6.75
C ASP A 44 1.20 -1.45 -7.06
N ALA A 45 0.06 -1.58 -7.74
CA ALA A 45 -0.82 -0.46 -8.01
C ALA A 45 -1.48 0.07 -6.73
N HIS A 46 -1.90 -0.82 -5.82
CA HIS A 46 -2.38 -0.42 -4.50
C HIS A 46 -1.29 0.26 -3.67
N MET A 47 -0.05 -0.24 -3.70
CA MET A 47 1.09 0.40 -3.01
C MET A 47 1.36 1.81 -3.56
N ALA A 48 1.34 1.97 -4.88
CA ALA A 48 1.64 3.23 -5.53
C ALA A 48 0.52 4.27 -5.33
N ALA A 49 -0.75 3.85 -5.45
CA ALA A 49 -1.90 4.68 -5.13
C ALA A 49 -1.87 5.15 -3.66
N GLY A 50 -1.54 4.25 -2.73
CA GLY A 50 -1.41 4.59 -1.32
C GLY A 50 -0.30 5.61 -1.04
N ARG A 51 0.83 5.50 -1.74
CA ARG A 51 1.92 6.49 -1.66
C ARG A 51 1.46 7.86 -2.15
N ALA A 52 0.84 7.92 -3.32
CA ALA A 52 0.39 9.17 -3.94
C ALA A 52 -0.71 9.85 -3.13
N ALA A 53 -1.67 9.11 -2.60
CA ALA A 53 -2.66 9.65 -1.67
C ALA A 53 -1.98 10.26 -0.42
N GLY A 54 -0.95 9.59 0.11
CA GLY A 54 -0.14 10.11 1.21
C GLY A 54 0.62 11.39 0.86
N ASP A 55 1.20 11.47 -0.35
CA ASP A 55 1.87 12.69 -0.84
C ASP A 55 0.90 13.88 -0.98
N LEU A 56 -0.39 13.60 -1.23
CA LEU A 56 -1.48 14.59 -1.27
C LEU A 56 -2.05 14.94 0.11
N GLY A 57 -1.60 14.26 1.17
CA GLY A 57 -2.11 14.43 2.52
C GLY A 57 -3.43 13.68 2.82
N ASP A 58 -3.96 12.91 1.87
CA ASP A 58 -5.15 12.07 2.08
C ASP A 58 -4.76 10.77 2.79
N ARG A 59 -4.68 10.86 4.11
CA ARG A 59 -4.28 9.75 4.98
C ARG A 59 -5.27 8.57 4.94
N GLU A 60 -6.57 8.83 4.80
CA GLU A 60 -7.59 7.76 4.79
C GLU A 60 -7.49 6.95 3.50
N GLN A 61 -7.37 7.61 2.36
CA GLN A 61 -7.22 6.93 1.08
C GLN A 61 -5.87 6.20 0.98
N ALA A 62 -4.80 6.80 1.52
CA ALA A 62 -3.52 6.14 1.65
C ALA A 62 -3.62 4.84 2.45
N LEU A 63 -4.27 4.89 3.62
CA LEU A 63 -4.52 3.74 4.48
C LEU A 63 -5.30 2.65 3.77
N HIS A 64 -6.40 3.02 3.09
CA HIS A 64 -7.23 2.07 2.36
C HIS A 64 -6.43 1.27 1.32
N HIS A 65 -5.69 1.96 0.43
CA HIS A 65 -4.94 1.27 -0.62
C HIS A 65 -3.79 0.43 -0.04
N LEU A 66 -3.12 0.92 1.00
CA LEU A 66 -2.03 0.23 1.67
C LEU A 66 -2.50 -1.04 2.40
N GLN A 67 -3.66 -1.03 3.04
CA GLN A 67 -4.28 -2.23 3.63
C GLN A 67 -4.65 -3.27 2.57
N ARG A 68 -5.18 -2.84 1.42
CA ARG A 68 -5.49 -3.74 0.30
C ARG A 68 -4.25 -4.44 -0.25
N ALA A 69 -3.14 -3.72 -0.42
CA ALA A 69 -1.87 -4.31 -0.85
C ALA A 69 -1.40 -5.43 0.08
N VAL A 70 -1.54 -5.23 1.39
CA VAL A 70 -1.17 -6.24 2.40
C VAL A 70 -2.07 -7.47 2.33
N VAL A 71 -3.39 -7.29 2.29
CA VAL A 71 -4.33 -8.42 2.18
C VAL A 71 -4.06 -9.26 0.93
N LEU A 72 -3.83 -8.62 -0.22
CA LEU A 72 -3.53 -9.30 -1.48
C LEU A 72 -2.19 -10.05 -1.43
N THR A 73 -1.18 -9.48 -0.76
CA THR A 73 0.11 -10.14 -0.59
C THR A 73 -0.01 -11.42 0.26
N LEU A 74 -0.75 -11.32 1.38
CA LEU A 74 -0.94 -12.44 2.30
C LEU A 74 -1.82 -13.55 1.70
N ALA A 75 -2.72 -13.21 0.78
CA ALA A 75 -3.61 -14.17 0.12
C ALA A 75 -2.92 -15.00 -0.98
N GLY A 76 -1.74 -14.61 -1.46
CA GLY A 76 -1.25 -15.08 -2.77
C GLY A 76 0.23 -15.48 -2.91
N SER A 77 1.10 -15.38 -1.89
CA SER A 77 2.53 -15.71 -2.11
C SER A 77 3.27 -16.37 -0.95
N PRO A 78 4.09 -17.42 -1.22
CA PRO A 78 5.08 -17.95 -0.29
C PRO A 78 6.39 -17.11 -0.26
N ALA A 79 6.55 -16.10 -1.13
CA ALA A 79 7.71 -15.21 -1.12
C ALA A 79 7.43 -13.96 -0.25
N GLY A 80 7.99 -13.98 0.96
CA GLY A 80 8.23 -12.80 1.82
C GLY A 80 7.10 -11.78 1.98
N PRO A 81 5.90 -12.16 2.47
CA PRO A 81 4.80 -11.22 2.74
C PRO A 81 5.20 -10.06 3.66
N LEU A 82 6.23 -10.28 4.49
CA LEU A 82 6.77 -9.28 5.40
C LEU A 82 7.42 -8.09 4.69
N ASP A 83 8.01 -8.23 3.51
CA ASP A 83 8.70 -7.10 2.85
C ASP A 83 7.71 -6.04 2.34
N ALA A 84 6.62 -6.50 1.74
CA ALA A 84 5.53 -5.62 1.32
C ALA A 84 4.88 -4.98 2.55
N VAL A 85 4.54 -5.78 3.56
CA VAL A 85 3.97 -5.30 4.83
C VAL A 85 4.88 -4.28 5.52
N THR A 86 6.19 -4.52 5.54
CA THR A 86 7.19 -3.61 6.11
C THR A 86 7.20 -2.27 5.39
N ARG A 87 7.22 -2.29 4.04
CA ARG A 87 7.17 -1.08 3.22
C ARG A 87 5.88 -0.30 3.45
N THR A 88 4.74 -1.00 3.52
CA THR A 88 3.43 -0.42 3.79
C THR A 88 3.36 0.21 5.18
N ALA A 89 3.74 -0.54 6.21
CA ALA A 89 3.63 -0.11 7.60
C ALA A 89 4.54 1.08 7.90
N ARG A 90 5.76 1.10 7.34
CA ARG A 90 6.65 2.26 7.43
C ARG A 90 6.04 3.50 6.79
N ARG A 91 5.43 3.36 5.61
CA ARG A 91 4.78 4.48 4.94
C ARG A 91 3.62 5.03 5.76
N LEU A 92 2.84 4.16 6.38
CA LEU A 92 1.73 4.59 7.24
C LEU A 92 2.21 5.24 8.54
N HIS A 93 3.35 4.79 9.08
CA HIS A 93 4.03 5.45 10.19
C HIS A 93 4.51 6.86 9.81
N GLU A 94 5.12 7.05 8.63
CA GLU A 94 5.49 8.37 8.08
C GLU A 94 4.27 9.31 7.96
N LEU A 95 3.10 8.76 7.63
CA LEU A 95 1.85 9.53 7.52
C LEU A 95 1.23 9.90 8.89
N GLY A 96 1.83 9.48 10.01
CA GLY A 96 1.35 9.74 11.36
C GLY A 96 0.22 8.80 11.81
N ALA A 97 -0.08 7.75 11.05
CA ALA A 97 -1.14 6.79 11.36
C ALA A 97 -0.62 5.61 12.20
N THR A 98 0.37 5.84 13.08
CA THR A 98 1.11 4.76 13.76
C THR A 98 0.22 3.86 14.61
N GLU A 99 -0.73 4.42 15.36
CA GLU A 99 -1.63 3.64 16.21
C GLU A 99 -2.46 2.65 15.36
N ARG A 100 -3.11 3.15 14.31
CA ARG A 100 -3.90 2.34 13.37
C ARG A 100 -3.05 1.27 12.67
N VAL A 101 -1.79 1.56 12.38
CA VAL A 101 -0.85 0.58 11.80
C VAL A 101 -0.55 -0.54 12.77
N THR A 102 -0.24 -0.20 14.02
CA THR A 102 0.10 -1.21 15.03
C THR A 102 -1.10 -2.11 15.35
N GLU A 103 -2.30 -1.55 15.44
CA GLU A 103 -3.54 -2.32 15.59
C GLU A 103 -3.78 -3.24 14.39
N TYR A 104 -3.62 -2.71 13.17
CA TYR A 104 -3.77 -3.48 11.94
C TYR A 104 -2.79 -4.65 11.85
N LEU A 105 -1.51 -4.42 12.15
CA LEU A 105 -0.48 -5.48 12.16
C LEU A 105 -0.77 -6.53 13.23
N HIS A 106 -1.28 -6.12 14.39
CA HIS A 106 -1.66 -7.06 15.45
C HIS A 106 -2.86 -7.93 15.01
N ALA A 107 -3.88 -7.32 14.38
CA ALA A 107 -5.02 -8.04 13.84
C ALA A 107 -4.63 -8.98 12.69
N LEU A 108 -3.62 -8.64 11.90
CA LEU A 108 -3.06 -9.56 10.90
C LEU A 108 -2.29 -10.71 11.56
N ALA A 109 -1.50 -10.42 12.59
CA ALA A 109 -0.73 -11.43 13.31
C ALA A 109 -1.61 -12.48 14.02
N THR A 110 -2.85 -12.12 14.42
CA THR A 110 -3.80 -13.08 14.99
C THR A 110 -4.46 -13.95 13.92
N ARG A 111 -4.65 -13.43 12.71
CA ARG A 111 -5.25 -14.15 11.58
C ARG A 111 -4.27 -15.05 10.84
N HIS A 112 -2.99 -14.66 10.85
CA HIS A 112 -1.90 -15.34 10.16
C HIS A 112 -0.84 -15.77 11.16
N SER A 113 -1.03 -16.95 11.75
CA SER A 113 -0.13 -17.51 12.76
C SER A 113 1.29 -17.72 12.21
N GLU A 114 1.41 -18.00 10.92
CA GLU A 114 2.64 -18.20 10.16
C GLU A 114 3.55 -16.95 10.11
N TRP A 115 2.98 -15.74 10.16
CA TRP A 115 3.74 -14.48 10.12
C TRP A 115 3.61 -13.68 11.42
N SER A 116 2.93 -14.24 12.42
CA SER A 116 2.60 -13.57 13.68
C SER A 116 3.82 -12.95 14.38
N VAL A 117 4.95 -13.66 14.43
CA VAL A 117 6.20 -13.18 15.03
C VAL A 117 6.75 -11.96 14.29
N GLY A 118 6.85 -12.04 12.96
CA GLY A 118 7.37 -10.95 12.13
C GLY A 118 6.46 -9.72 12.15
N LEU A 119 5.15 -9.92 12.08
CA LEU A 119 4.15 -8.85 12.11
C LEU A 119 4.09 -8.14 13.47
N ARG A 120 4.24 -8.88 14.58
CA ARG A 120 4.30 -8.31 15.93
C ARG A 120 5.58 -7.51 16.16
N ALA A 121 6.74 -8.06 15.75
CA ALA A 121 8.00 -7.34 15.84
C ALA A 121 7.96 -6.01 15.05
N LEU A 122 7.32 -6.02 13.87
CA LEU A 122 7.09 -4.80 13.09
C LEU A 122 6.17 -3.80 13.81
N ALA A 123 5.09 -4.27 14.43
CA ALA A 123 4.18 -3.42 15.20
C ALA A 123 4.89 -2.79 16.42
N GLU A 124 5.70 -3.56 17.12
CA GLU A 124 6.46 -3.11 18.30
C GLU A 124 7.54 -2.09 17.92
N THR A 125 8.27 -2.32 16.83
CA THR A 125 9.30 -1.38 16.33
C THR A 125 8.68 -0.05 15.91
N LEU A 126 7.56 -0.05 15.19
CA LEU A 126 6.87 1.18 14.79
C LEU A 126 6.20 1.89 15.98
N GLY A 127 5.59 1.14 16.89
CA GLY A 127 4.95 1.70 18.09
C GLY A 127 5.94 2.25 19.12
N SER A 128 7.14 1.68 19.21
CA SER A 128 8.22 2.23 20.06
C SER A 128 8.86 3.48 19.45
N ALA A 129 8.98 3.55 18.11
CA ALA A 129 9.45 4.75 17.41
C ALA A 129 8.53 5.96 17.63
N ALA A 130 7.20 5.76 17.63
CA ALA A 130 6.25 6.86 17.89
C ALA A 130 6.18 7.33 19.35
N ARG A 131 6.68 6.54 20.31
CA ARG A 131 6.67 6.87 21.74
C ARG A 131 7.93 7.59 22.23
N ARG A 132 8.93 7.78 21.37
CA ARG A 132 10.13 8.55 21.73
C ARG A 132 9.84 10.04 21.48
N PRO A 133 9.91 10.90 22.52
CA PRO A 133 9.64 12.33 22.42
C PRO A 133 10.70 13.09 21.62
#